data_AF-A0A6S5C9N1-F1
#
_entry.id   AF-A0A6S5C9N1-F1
#
_cell.length_a   1.000
_cell.length_b   1.000
_cell.length_c   1.000
_cell.angle_alpha   90.00
_cell.angle_beta   90.00
_cell.angle_gamma   90.00
#
_symmetry.space_group_name_H-M   'P 1'
#
loop_
_entity.id
_entity.type
_entity.pdbx_description
1 polymer ?
#
loop_
_entity_poly.entity_id
_entity_poly.type
_entity_poly.pdbx_seq_one_letter_code
_entity_poly.pdbx_strand_id
1 'polypeptide(L)'
;MKNTKIAILLSTLLLAACAGSGPSGSTPAEVPRSGYLGDYSVLTKAPGDYQGEALRWINPEMVKGKYKKIIIHPVVFYPKPKEGTQVKQENLDKISDYLTQKLSQEISQGKIANVF
;
A
#
# COMPACT_ATOMS: atom_id res chain seq x y z
N MET A 1 37.97 -11.88 41.32
CA MET A 1 37.81 -11.43 39.92
C MET A 1 37.20 -12.53 39.03
N LYS A 2 36.01 -13.06 39.37
CA LYS A 2 35.32 -14.11 38.59
C LYS A 2 33.96 -13.67 38.03
N ASN A 3 33.49 -12.48 38.42
CA ASN A 3 32.11 -12.06 38.18
C ASN A 3 32.01 -11.08 36.98
N THR A 4 33.15 -10.55 36.51
CA THR A 4 33.23 -9.58 35.40
C THR A 4 33.09 -10.24 34.03
N LYS A 5 33.36 -11.55 33.89
CA LYS A 5 33.24 -12.28 32.62
C LYS A 5 31.79 -12.65 32.26
N ILE A 6 30.92 -12.76 33.27
CA ILE A 6 29.50 -13.10 33.07
C ILE A 6 28.71 -11.87 32.58
N ALA A 7 29.08 -10.68 33.06
CA ALA A 7 28.43 -9.43 32.65
C ALA A 7 28.63 -9.09 31.17
N ILE A 8 29.78 -9.47 30.58
CA ILE A 8 30.09 -9.17 29.18
C ILE A 8 29.31 -10.10 28.23
N LEU A 9 29.10 -11.36 28.62
CA LEU A 9 28.38 -12.37 27.82
C LEU A 9 26.86 -12.14 27.74
N LEU A 10 26.24 -11.47 28.71
CA LEU A 10 24.82 -11.10 28.62
C LEU A 10 24.56 -9.85 27.76
N SER A 11 25.55 -8.97 27.55
CA SER A 11 25.34 -7.71 26.82
C SER A 11 25.24 -7.88 25.31
N THR A 12 25.81 -8.96 24.74
CA THR A 12 25.79 -9.20 23.29
C THR A 12 24.53 -9.89 22.80
N LEU A 13 23.70 -10.45 23.70
CA LEU A 13 22.46 -11.13 23.32
C LEU A 13 21.27 -10.17 23.15
N LEU A 14 21.33 -8.96 23.72
CA LEU A 14 20.22 -8.00 23.65
C LEU A 14 20.21 -7.12 22.38
N LEU A 15 21.27 -7.10 21.57
CA LEU A 15 21.29 -6.31 20.32
C LEU A 15 20.71 -7.02 19.09
N ALA A 16 20.40 -8.32 19.17
CA ALA A 16 19.76 -9.05 18.08
C ALA A 16 18.23 -8.87 18.03
N ALA A 17 17.64 -8.22 19.04
CA ALA A 17 16.17 -8.08 19.16
C ALA A 17 15.58 -6.86 18.43
N CYS A 18 16.40 -5.94 17.91
CA CYS A 18 15.93 -4.80 17.11
C CYS A 18 15.91 -5.06 15.60
N ALA A 19 16.29 -6.25 15.14
CA ALA A 19 15.99 -6.71 13.78
C ALA A 19 14.54 -7.23 13.71
N GLY A 20 13.59 -6.47 14.27
CA GLY A 20 12.17 -6.70 14.09
C GLY A 20 11.81 -6.33 12.65
N SER A 21 11.28 -7.31 11.93
CA SER A 21 10.89 -7.26 10.52
C SER A 21 12.03 -7.02 9.52
N GLY A 22 12.69 -8.11 9.11
CA GLY A 22 13.14 -8.21 7.71
C GLY A 22 11.96 -7.97 6.76
N PRO A 23 12.18 -7.81 5.44
CA PRO A 23 11.09 -7.54 4.51
C PRO A 23 10.10 -8.69 4.63
N SER A 24 8.98 -8.44 5.33
CA SER A 24 7.84 -9.33 5.38
C SER A 24 7.31 -9.34 3.97
N GLY A 25 7.86 -10.24 3.15
CA GLY A 25 7.30 -10.66 1.89
C GLY A 25 5.93 -11.22 2.24
N SER A 26 4.97 -10.30 2.31
CA SER A 26 3.63 -10.57 2.74
C SER A 26 3.07 -11.46 1.65
N THR A 27 2.77 -12.71 2.00
CA THR A 27 1.97 -13.54 1.10
C THR A 27 0.64 -12.80 0.88
N PRO A 28 -0.03 -12.94 -0.28
CA PRO A 28 -1.29 -12.23 -0.54
C PRO A 28 -2.31 -12.39 0.60
N ALA A 29 -2.28 -13.52 1.32
CA ALA A 29 -3.14 -13.81 2.47
C ALA A 29 -2.88 -12.94 3.71
N GLU A 30 -1.68 -12.36 3.84
CA GLU A 30 -1.22 -11.68 5.06
C GLU A 30 -1.25 -10.14 4.96
N VAL A 31 -1.51 -9.60 3.77
CA VAL A 31 -1.73 -8.15 3.59
C VAL A 31 -3.06 -7.76 4.27
N PRO A 32 -3.06 -6.87 5.28
CA PRO A 32 -4.30 -6.41 5.91
C PRO A 32 -5.25 -5.86 4.85
N ARG A 33 -6.43 -6.47 4.75
CA ARG A 33 -7.43 -6.08 3.73
C ARG A 33 -8.24 -4.91 4.26
N SER A 34 -8.34 -3.84 3.46
CA SER A 34 -9.08 -2.62 3.81
C SER A 34 -10.58 -2.85 4.02
N GLY A 35 -11.13 -3.99 3.58
CA GLY A 35 -12.57 -4.27 3.58
C GLY A 35 -13.33 -3.50 2.49
N TYR A 36 -12.62 -2.94 1.51
CA TYR A 36 -13.22 -2.19 0.40
C TYR A 36 -13.89 -3.11 -0.62
N LEU A 37 -13.24 -4.24 -0.92
CA LEU A 37 -13.81 -5.26 -1.78
C LEU A 37 -14.56 -6.30 -0.94
N GLY A 38 -15.72 -6.73 -1.40
CA GLY A 38 -16.46 -7.83 -0.77
C GLY A 38 -15.76 -9.18 -0.92
N ASP A 39 -15.13 -9.40 -2.08
CA ASP A 39 -14.27 -10.55 -2.34
C ASP A 39 -12.95 -10.05 -2.93
N TYR A 40 -11.84 -10.50 -2.36
CA TYR A 40 -10.49 -10.17 -2.83
C TYR A 40 -9.83 -11.31 -3.61
N SER A 41 -10.46 -12.48 -3.71
CA SER A 41 -9.96 -13.60 -4.53
C SER A 41 -9.91 -13.24 -6.02
N VAL A 42 -10.73 -12.27 -6.43
CA VAL A 42 -10.82 -11.71 -7.79
C VAL A 42 -9.64 -10.79 -8.16
N LEU A 43 -8.69 -10.55 -7.26
CA LEU A 43 -7.52 -9.73 -7.56
C LEU A 43 -6.52 -10.50 -8.42
N THR A 44 -5.99 -9.81 -9.43
CA THR A 44 -4.97 -10.33 -10.35
C THR A 44 -3.63 -9.67 -10.05
N LYS A 45 -2.53 -10.39 -10.26
CA LYS A 45 -1.17 -9.85 -10.10
C LYS A 45 -0.83 -8.89 -11.24
N ALA A 46 -0.11 -7.83 -10.91
CA ALA A 46 0.44 -6.87 -11.84
C ALA A 46 1.90 -6.52 -11.46
N PRO A 47 2.77 -6.16 -12.43
CA PRO A 47 4.11 -5.70 -12.11
C PRO A 47 4.07 -4.46 -11.22
N GLY A 48 4.72 -4.52 -10.06
CA GLY A 48 4.95 -3.36 -9.20
C GLY A 48 6.38 -2.84 -9.34
N ASP A 49 6.58 -1.56 -9.11
CA ASP A 49 7.84 -0.84 -9.27
C ASP A 49 8.74 -0.87 -8.00
N TYR A 50 8.14 -0.86 -6.80
CA TYR A 50 8.90 -0.60 -5.57
C TYR A 50 9.12 -1.79 -4.62
N GLN A 51 8.15 -2.72 -4.44
CA GLN A 51 8.25 -3.77 -3.41
C GLN A 51 7.72 -5.17 -3.81
N GLY A 52 7.63 -5.46 -5.11
CA GLY A 52 7.18 -6.75 -5.62
C GLY A 52 5.87 -6.67 -6.40
N GLU A 53 5.20 -7.80 -6.56
CA GLU A 53 3.96 -7.91 -7.34
C GLU A 53 2.83 -7.10 -6.69
N ALA A 54 2.23 -6.20 -7.46
CA ALA A 54 1.02 -5.48 -7.06
C ALA A 54 -0.22 -6.36 -7.32
N LEU A 55 -1.28 -6.13 -6.55
CA LEU A 55 -2.60 -6.74 -6.80
C LEU A 55 -3.55 -5.69 -7.38
N ARG A 56 -4.24 -6.03 -8.47
CA ARG A 56 -5.23 -5.16 -9.11
C ARG A 56 -6.55 -5.90 -9.34
N TRP A 57 -7.64 -5.17 -9.18
CA TRP A 57 -8.96 -5.62 -9.63
C TRP A 57 -9.18 -5.19 -11.08
N ILE A 58 -9.71 -6.10 -11.89
CA ILE A 58 -10.11 -5.82 -13.27
C ILE A 58 -11.55 -6.30 -13.41
N ASN A 59 -12.41 -5.48 -14.01
CA ASN A 59 -13.75 -5.94 -14.37
C ASN A 59 -13.63 -7.11 -15.38
N PRO A 60 -14.21 -8.30 -15.10
CA PRO A 60 -14.10 -9.47 -15.97
C PRO A 60 -14.69 -9.25 -17.38
N GLU A 61 -15.57 -8.27 -17.54
CA GLU A 61 -16.17 -7.90 -18.83
C GLU A 61 -15.32 -6.88 -19.62
N MET A 62 -14.17 -6.45 -19.08
CA MET A 62 -13.31 -5.47 -19.73
C MET A 62 -12.64 -6.06 -20.97
N VAL A 63 -12.94 -5.46 -22.12
CA VAL A 63 -12.30 -5.83 -23.39
C VAL A 63 -11.18 -4.84 -23.73
N LYS A 64 -9.94 -5.32 -23.69
CA LYS A 64 -8.75 -4.54 -24.01
C LYS A 64 -8.85 -3.93 -25.41
N GLY A 65 -8.42 -2.68 -25.55
CA GLY A 65 -8.40 -1.95 -26.82
C GLY A 65 -9.75 -1.37 -27.29
N LYS A 66 -10.88 -1.70 -26.63
CA LYS A 66 -12.17 -1.07 -26.93
C LYS A 66 -12.32 0.34 -26.34
N TYR A 67 -11.60 0.63 -25.26
CA TYR A 67 -11.70 1.90 -24.54
C TYR A 67 -10.58 2.86 -24.96
N LYS A 68 -10.97 4.08 -25.36
CA LYS A 68 -10.04 5.13 -25.84
C LYS A 68 -9.93 6.32 -24.88
N LYS A 69 -10.74 6.33 -23.82
CA LYS A 69 -10.82 7.40 -22.82
C LYS A 69 -10.88 6.77 -21.45
N ILE A 70 -10.31 7.48 -20.47
CA ILE A 70 -10.30 7.09 -19.07
C ILE A 70 -11.04 8.18 -18.29
N ILE A 71 -11.90 7.75 -17.36
CA ILE A 71 -12.50 8.64 -16.36
C ILE A 71 -11.79 8.33 -15.05
N ILE A 72 -11.31 9.37 -14.37
CA ILE A 72 -10.66 9.26 -13.08
C ILE A 72 -11.61 9.86 -12.04
N HIS A 73 -12.07 9.04 -11.12
CA HIS A 73 -12.81 9.51 -9.96
C HIS A 73 -11.83 10.03 -8.89
N PRO A 74 -12.24 10.99 -8.06
CA PRO A 74 -11.43 11.43 -6.93
C PRO A 74 -10.98 10.26 -6.05
N VAL A 75 -9.74 10.30 -5.59
CA VAL A 75 -9.20 9.37 -4.60
C VAL A 75 -9.93 9.64 -3.29
N VAL A 76 -10.42 8.58 -2.63
CA VAL A 76 -11.16 8.70 -1.37
C VAL A 76 -10.57 7.80 -0.31
N PHE A 77 -10.75 8.19 0.95
CA PHE A 77 -10.40 7.33 2.08
C PHE A 77 -11.48 6.28 2.32
N TYR A 78 -11.05 5.05 2.60
CA TYR A 78 -11.94 3.96 2.97
C TYR A 78 -11.36 3.16 4.16
N PRO A 79 -12.16 2.86 5.20
CA PRO A 79 -13.52 3.37 5.41
C PRO A 79 -13.50 4.89 5.58
N LYS A 80 -14.65 5.55 5.40
CA LYS A 80 -14.71 7.02 5.53
C LYS A 80 -14.20 7.41 6.93
N PRO A 81 -13.15 8.23 7.03
CA PRO A 81 -12.57 8.60 8.30
C PRO A 81 -13.61 9.37 9.10
N LYS A 82 -13.65 9.11 10.40
CA LYS A 82 -14.38 9.96 11.33
C LYS A 82 -13.51 11.16 11.64
N GLU A 83 -14.08 12.35 11.59
CA GLU A 83 -13.41 13.55 12.07
C GLU A 83 -12.97 13.32 13.52
N GLY A 84 -11.71 13.63 13.81
CA GLY A 84 -11.10 13.40 15.11
C GLY A 84 -10.17 14.54 15.49
N THR A 85 -9.79 14.60 16.77
CA THR A 85 -8.97 15.70 17.31
C THR A 85 -7.54 15.75 16.74
N GLN A 86 -7.04 14.63 16.19
CA GLN A 86 -5.68 14.53 15.63
C GLN A 86 -5.58 14.91 14.14
N VAL A 87 -6.62 14.68 13.34
CA VAL A 87 -6.59 14.95 11.90
C VAL A 87 -7.85 15.70 11.50
N LYS A 88 -7.66 16.94 11.04
CA LYS A 88 -8.74 17.78 10.52
C LYS A 88 -9.18 17.28 9.15
N GLN A 89 -10.48 17.38 8.86
CA GLN A 89 -11.05 17.04 7.57
C GLN A 89 -10.33 17.74 6.41
N GLU A 90 -10.00 19.02 6.58
CA GLU A 90 -9.23 19.80 5.60
C GLU A 90 -7.91 19.14 5.17
N ASN A 91 -7.22 18.46 6.09
CA ASN A 91 -5.97 17.77 5.76
C ASN A 91 -6.23 16.48 4.97
N LEU A 92 -7.30 15.76 5.29
CA LEU A 92 -7.74 14.60 4.52
C LEU A 92 -8.12 15.03 3.10
N ASP A 93 -8.89 16.10 2.96
CA ASP A 93 -9.29 16.66 1.67
C ASP A 93 -8.05 17.03 0.83
N LYS A 94 -7.09 17.75 1.42
CA LYS A 94 -5.82 18.08 0.74
C LYS A 94 -5.04 16.85 0.27
N ILE A 95 -5.01 15.78 1.06
CA ILE A 95 -4.33 14.52 0.66
C ILE A 95 -5.09 13.87 -0.51
N SER A 96 -6.41 13.76 -0.40
CA SER A 96 -7.29 13.24 -1.46
C SER A 96 -7.11 13.99 -2.78
N ASP A 97 -7.13 15.33 -2.72
CA ASP A 97 -7.00 16.19 -3.89
C ASP A 97 -5.61 16.07 -4.52
N TYR A 98 -4.56 16.09 -3.70
CA TYR A 98 -3.19 15.92 -4.17
C TYR A 98 -2.99 14.58 -4.90
N LEU A 99 -3.49 13.49 -4.30
CA LEU A 99 -3.39 12.16 -4.92
C LEU A 99 -4.21 12.07 -6.21
N THR A 100 -5.40 12.65 -6.23
CA THR A 100 -6.24 12.72 -7.44
C THR A 100 -5.55 13.47 -8.57
N GLN A 101 -4.97 14.63 -8.26
CA GLN A 101 -4.23 15.45 -9.23
C GLN A 101 -3.01 14.69 -9.75
N LYS A 102 -2.22 14.10 -8.85
CA LYS A 102 -0.99 13.38 -9.24
C LYS A 102 -1.31 12.14 -10.07
N LEU A 103 -2.31 11.35 -9.67
CA LEU A 103 -2.78 10.20 -10.44
C LEU A 103 -3.21 10.60 -11.85
N SER A 104 -4.00 11.68 -11.97
CA SER A 104 -4.47 12.19 -13.25
C SER A 104 -3.31 12.63 -14.14
N GLN A 105 -2.33 13.32 -13.56
CA GLN A 105 -1.12 13.75 -14.27
C GLN A 105 -0.32 12.56 -14.79
N GLU A 106 -0.03 11.56 -13.96
CA GLU A 106 0.78 10.41 -14.35
C GLU A 106 0.08 9.52 -15.40
N ILE A 107 -1.25 9.36 -15.32
CA ILE A 107 -2.04 8.68 -16.34
C ILE A 107 -2.01 9.46 -17.67
N SER A 108 -2.16 10.78 -17.63
CA SER A 108 -2.12 11.61 -18.84
C SER A 108 -0.78 11.56 -19.57
N GLN A 109 0.31 11.33 -18.82
CA GLN A 109 1.67 11.20 -19.35
C GLN A 109 1.99 9.77 -19.85
N GLY A 110 1.04 8.83 -19.77
CA GLY A 110 1.26 7.44 -20.17
C GLY A 110 2.19 6.66 -19.25
N LYS A 111 2.58 7.22 -18.09
CA LYS A 111 3.47 6.56 -17.13
C LYS A 111 2.79 5.45 -16.33
N ILE A 112 1.46 5.41 -16.40
CA ILE A 112 0.60 4.42 -15.75
C ILE A 112 -0.04 3.49 -16.82
N ALA A 113 0.56 3.37 -18.01
CA ALA A 113 0.03 2.59 -19.14
C ALA A 113 -0.20 1.09 -18.86
N ASN A 114 0.30 0.56 -17.75
CA ASN A 114 0.11 -0.84 -17.32
C ASN A 114 -1.02 -1.03 -16.29
N VAL A 115 -1.81 0.01 -15.97
CA VAL A 115 -2.91 -0.10 -15.01
C VAL A 115 -4.19 -0.73 -15.59
N PHE A 116 -4.27 -0.89 -16.91
CA PHE A 116 -5.39 -1.55 -17.59
C PHE A 116 -4.91 -2.80 -18.35
#